data_AF-A0A5E4HS27-F1
#
_entry.id   AF-A0A5E4HS27-F1
#
_cell.length_a   1.000
_cell.length_b   1.000
_cell.length_c   1.000
_cell.angle_alpha   90.00
_cell.angle_beta   90.00
_cell.angle_gamma   90.00
#
_symmetry.space_group_name_H-M   'P 1'
#
loop_
_entity.id
_entity.type
_entity.pdbx_description
1 polymer ?
#
loop_
_entity_poly.entity_id
_entity_poly.type
_entity_poly.pdbx_seq_one_letter_code
_entity_poly.pdbx_strand_id
1 'polypeptide(L)'
;MSLFEYIAEKPNTEIWRKELPDFLKSEISGKQFSKILNDIGFKGEILKAFFPKRSKTLLVFQPTISQDELVKKGIRMKVFIQELQLAHAKNNPD
;
A
#
# COMPACT_ATOMS: atom_id res chain seq x y z
N MET A 1 7.59 5.11 -14.70
CA MET A 1 7.78 5.01 -13.24
C MET A 1 6.51 5.52 -12.56
N SER A 2 5.72 4.60 -12.07
CA SER A 2 4.48 4.82 -11.30
C SER A 2 4.78 5.13 -9.84
N LEU A 3 3.80 5.66 -9.10
CA LEU A 3 3.91 5.82 -7.65
C LEU A 3 4.32 4.51 -6.95
N PHE A 4 3.78 3.37 -7.36
CA PHE A 4 4.07 2.08 -6.71
C PHE A 4 5.53 1.65 -6.89
N GLU A 5 6.10 1.84 -8.08
CA GLU A 5 7.52 1.55 -8.32
C GLU A 5 8.41 2.43 -7.42
N TYR A 6 8.11 3.73 -7.33
CA TYR A 6 8.88 4.66 -6.50
C TYR A 6 8.87 4.30 -5.01
N ILE A 7 7.72 3.89 -4.47
CA ILE A 7 7.61 3.48 -3.06
C ILE A 7 8.22 2.10 -2.82
N ALA A 8 8.20 1.20 -3.82
CA ALA A 8 8.79 -0.13 -3.75
C ALA A 8 10.32 -0.07 -3.77
N GLU A 9 10.92 0.92 -4.45
CA GLU A 9 12.37 1.17 -4.41
C GLU A 9 12.86 1.75 -3.07
N LYS A 10 11.95 2.31 -2.26
CA LYS A 10 12.25 2.93 -0.95
C LYS A 10 11.43 2.27 0.17
N PRO A 11 11.60 0.95 0.40
CA PRO A 11 10.85 0.25 1.42
C PRO A 11 11.23 0.77 2.82
N ASN A 12 10.31 0.61 3.77
CA ASN A 12 10.45 1.00 5.17
C ASN A 12 10.78 2.50 5.39
N THR A 13 10.59 3.34 4.37
CA THR A 13 10.91 4.76 4.42
C THR A 13 9.63 5.60 4.52
N GLU A 14 9.67 6.69 5.28
CA GLU A 14 8.61 7.67 5.35
C GLU A 14 8.61 8.54 4.10
N ILE A 15 7.65 8.31 3.21
CA ILE A 15 7.50 9.05 1.96
C ILE A 15 6.46 10.14 2.16
N TRP A 16 6.93 11.38 2.21
CA TRP A 16 6.08 12.54 2.30
C TRP A 16 5.67 13.03 0.92
N ARG A 17 4.40 13.41 0.77
CA ARG A 17 3.85 13.93 -0.49
C ARG A 17 4.61 15.14 -1.02
N LYS A 18 5.15 15.97 -0.13
CA LYS A 18 5.98 17.14 -0.47
C LYS A 18 7.33 16.77 -1.09
N GLU A 19 7.85 15.60 -0.74
CA GLU A 19 9.16 15.08 -1.20
C GLU A 19 9.03 14.23 -2.46
N LEU A 20 7.80 13.96 -2.92
CA LEU A 20 7.60 13.29 -4.18
C LEU A 20 8.09 14.18 -5.34
N PRO A 21 8.73 13.60 -6.35
CA PRO A 21 9.01 14.28 -7.61
C PRO A 21 7.76 14.90 -8.23
N ASP A 22 7.90 16.03 -8.93
CA ASP A 22 6.77 16.76 -9.52
C ASP A 22 5.95 15.93 -10.52
N PHE A 23 6.61 15.03 -11.26
CA PHE A 23 5.91 14.11 -12.17
C PHE A 23 4.96 13.16 -11.41
N LEU A 24 5.38 12.63 -10.26
CA LEU A 24 4.52 11.80 -9.40
C LEU A 24 3.45 12.65 -8.72
N LYS A 25 3.77 13.87 -8.27
CA LYS A 25 2.80 14.81 -7.68
C LYS A 25 1.65 15.11 -8.66
N SER A 26 1.96 15.25 -9.94
CA SER A 26 0.99 15.45 -11.01
C SER A 26 0.10 14.21 -11.19
N GLU A 27 0.70 13.01 -11.23
CA GLU A 27 -0.03 11.72 -11.35
C GLU A 27 -1.03 11.50 -10.20
N ILE A 28 -0.66 11.90 -8.98
CA ILE A 28 -1.49 11.73 -7.78
C ILE A 28 -2.35 12.96 -7.46
N SER A 29 -2.28 14.02 -8.29
CA SER A 29 -2.83 15.34 -7.96
C SER A 29 -4.34 15.24 -7.68
N GLY A 30 -4.75 15.78 -6.53
CA GLY A 30 -6.14 15.73 -6.05
C GLY A 30 -6.62 14.41 -5.42
N LYS A 31 -5.85 13.30 -5.52
CA LYS A 31 -6.21 12.02 -4.89
C LYS A 31 -5.49 11.82 -3.54
N GLN A 32 -6.15 11.15 -2.60
CA GLN A 32 -5.52 10.69 -1.34
C GLN A 32 -4.71 9.41 -1.60
N PHE A 33 -3.60 9.21 -0.88
CA PHE A 33 -2.79 7.99 -1.01
C PHE A 33 -3.64 6.72 -0.83
N SER A 34 -4.54 6.69 0.15
CA SER A 34 -5.43 5.53 0.33
C SER A 34 -6.31 5.25 -0.89
N LYS A 35 -6.75 6.26 -1.63
CA LYS A 35 -7.55 6.07 -2.84
C LYS A 35 -6.70 5.46 -3.96
N ILE A 36 -5.50 5.99 -4.15
CA ILE A 36 -4.54 5.48 -5.15
C ILE A 36 -4.16 4.03 -4.86
N LEU A 37 -3.82 3.73 -3.60
CA LEU A 37 -3.47 2.38 -3.15
C LEU A 37 -4.66 1.40 -3.29
N ASN A 38 -5.88 1.86 -3.00
CA ASN A 38 -7.08 1.06 -3.24
C ASN A 38 -7.30 0.77 -4.73
N ASP A 39 -7.05 1.74 -5.62
CA ASP A 39 -7.20 1.57 -7.07
C ASP A 39 -6.25 0.49 -7.62
N ILE A 40 -5.02 0.41 -7.10
CA ILE A 40 -4.03 -0.62 -7.49
C ILE A 40 -4.19 -1.96 -6.74
N GLY A 41 -5.22 -2.10 -5.89
CA GLY A 41 -5.58 -3.37 -5.26
C GLY A 41 -5.18 -3.54 -3.79
N PHE A 42 -4.46 -2.59 -3.19
CA PHE A 42 -4.21 -2.59 -1.75
C PHE A 42 -5.46 -2.07 -1.02
N LYS A 43 -6.33 -2.97 -0.57
CA LYS A 43 -7.57 -2.65 0.15
C LYS A 43 -7.59 -3.31 1.53
N GLY A 44 -8.46 -2.81 2.41
CA GLY A 44 -8.78 -3.44 3.69
C GLY A 44 -7.56 -3.79 4.55
N GLU A 45 -7.43 -5.08 4.87
CA GLU A 45 -6.36 -5.64 5.69
C GLU A 45 -5.03 -5.68 4.93
N ILE A 46 -5.04 -5.89 3.60
CA ILE A 46 -3.82 -5.78 2.77
C ILE A 46 -3.22 -4.39 2.91
N LEU A 47 -4.05 -3.36 2.79
CA LEU A 47 -3.57 -1.98 2.91
C LEU A 47 -2.97 -1.73 4.31
N LYS A 48 -3.60 -2.23 5.39
CA LYS A 48 -3.08 -2.10 6.77
C LYS A 48 -1.79 -2.88 7.01
N ALA A 49 -1.65 -4.04 6.39
CA ALA A 49 -0.43 -4.82 6.43
C ALA A 49 0.70 -4.00 5.81
N PHE A 50 0.67 -3.83 4.48
CA PHE A 50 1.77 -3.28 3.70
C PHE A 50 1.96 -1.76 3.88
N PHE A 51 0.95 -1.04 4.37
CA PHE A 51 1.01 0.40 4.63
C PHE A 51 0.60 0.74 6.07
N PRO A 52 1.44 0.40 7.07
CA PRO A 52 1.09 0.53 8.49
C PRO A 52 0.99 1.99 8.94
N LYS A 53 1.77 2.88 8.32
CA LYS A 53 1.70 4.33 8.55
C LYS A 53 1.26 4.99 7.25
N ARG A 54 0.04 5.52 7.24
CA ARG A 54 -0.50 6.25 6.09
C ARG A 54 -1.40 7.38 6.54
N SER A 55 -1.24 8.52 5.89
CA SER A 55 -1.99 9.75 6.10
C SER A 55 -2.24 10.41 4.73
N LYS A 56 -2.92 11.55 4.71
CA LYS A 56 -3.12 12.32 3.46
C LYS A 56 -1.80 12.76 2.81
N THR A 57 -0.74 12.90 3.60
CA THR A 57 0.54 13.51 3.23
C THR A 57 1.75 12.60 3.45
N LEU A 58 1.57 11.42 4.04
CA LEU A 58 2.64 10.49 4.40
C LEU A 58 2.20 9.06 4.05
N LEU A 59 3.12 8.25 3.54
CA LEU A 59 2.97 6.80 3.50
C LEU A 59 4.29 6.12 3.86
N VAL A 60 4.20 4.94 4.45
CA VAL A 60 5.31 4.00 4.61
C VAL A 60 4.90 2.70 3.98
N PHE A 61 5.75 2.17 3.08
CA PHE A 61 5.55 0.87 2.47
C PHE A 61 6.44 -0.17 3.14
N GLN A 62 5.88 -1.29 3.56
CA GLN A 62 6.61 -2.43 4.11
C GLN A 62 6.37 -3.65 3.22
N PRO A 63 7.33 -4.05 2.37
CA PRO A 63 7.16 -5.15 1.42
C PRO A 63 7.12 -6.52 2.10
N THR A 64 7.78 -6.65 3.26
CA THR A 64 7.89 -7.90 4.00
C THR A 64 7.32 -7.69 5.39
N ILE A 65 6.39 -8.56 5.79
CA ILE A 65 5.76 -8.50 7.11
C ILE A 65 5.56 -9.92 7.61
N SER A 66 5.99 -10.15 8.85
CA SER A 66 5.83 -11.45 9.51
C SER A 66 4.40 -11.65 10.02
N GLN A 67 3.95 -12.90 10.10
CA GLN A 67 2.64 -13.24 10.65
C GLN A 67 2.42 -12.66 12.06
N ASP A 68 3.46 -12.69 12.91
CA ASP A 68 3.43 -12.13 14.25
C ASP A 68 3.18 -10.61 14.26
N GLU A 69 3.78 -9.88 13.31
CA GLU A 69 3.55 -8.44 13.16
C GLU A 69 2.13 -8.12 12.68
N LEU A 70 1.57 -8.94 11.79
CA LEU A 70 0.19 -8.80 11.36
C LEU A 70 -0.76 -8.93 12.57
N VAL A 71 -0.54 -9.94 13.41
CA VAL A 71 -1.34 -10.15 14.64
C VAL A 71 -1.18 -8.97 15.59
N LYS A 72 0.05 -8.49 15.82
CA LYS A 72 0.32 -7.29 16.66
C LYS A 72 -0.37 -6.03 16.13
N LYS A 73 -0.47 -5.87 14.82
CA LYS A 73 -1.18 -4.76 14.16
C LYS A 73 -2.71 -4.92 14.19
N GLY A 74 -3.24 -6.00 14.79
CA GLY A 74 -4.67 -6.29 14.84
C GLY A 74 -5.24 -6.71 13.49
N ILE A 75 -4.40 -7.20 12.58
CA ILE A 75 -4.81 -7.67 11.26
C ILE A 75 -5.61 -8.95 11.42
N ARG A 76 -6.81 -8.99 10.85
CA ARG A 76 -7.65 -10.19 10.82
C ARG A 76 -7.13 -11.14 9.76
N MET A 77 -6.29 -12.09 10.16
CA MET A 77 -5.60 -13.02 9.25
C MET A 77 -6.53 -13.71 8.25
N LYS A 78 -7.72 -14.13 8.68
CA LYS A 78 -8.71 -14.77 7.80
C LYS A 78 -9.18 -13.84 6.67
N VAL A 79 -9.42 -12.57 6.98
CA VAL A 79 -9.82 -11.54 6.00
C VAL A 79 -8.64 -11.19 5.11
N PHE A 80 -7.45 -11.01 5.69
CA PHE A 80 -6.23 -10.71 4.95
C PHE A 80 -5.90 -11.77 3.88
N ILE A 81 -5.98 -13.06 4.22
CA ILE A 81 -5.74 -14.15 3.27
C ILE A 81 -6.80 -14.16 2.16
N GLN A 82 -8.08 -13.97 2.51
CA GLN A 82 -9.15 -13.89 1.51
C GLN A 82 -8.96 -12.72 0.55
N GLU A 83 -8.62 -11.53 1.07
CA GLU A 83 -8.33 -10.36 0.23
C GLU A 83 -7.13 -10.61 -0.69
N LEU A 84 -6.08 -11.27 -0.20
CA LEU A 84 -4.90 -11.62 -1.02
C LEU A 84 -5.27 -12.58 -2.15
N GLN A 85 -6.07 -13.61 -1.86
CA GLN A 85 -6.56 -14.55 -2.87
C GLN A 85 -7.39 -13.84 -3.94
N LEU A 86 -8.30 -12.95 -3.53
CA LEU A 86 -9.12 -12.16 -4.46
C LEU A 86 -8.27 -11.22 -5.31
N ALA A 87 -7.28 -10.56 -4.72
CA ALA A 87 -6.36 -9.69 -5.44
C ALA A 87 -5.50 -10.48 -6.45
N HIS A 88 -5.05 -11.68 -6.07
CA HIS A 88 -4.30 -12.56 -6.97
C HIS A 88 -5.16 -13.02 -8.16
N ALA A 89 -6.36 -13.53 -7.90
CA ALA A 89 -7.28 -13.96 -8.95
C ALA A 89 -7.66 -12.84 -9.92
N LYS A 90 -7.73 -11.59 -9.45
CA LYS A 90 -8.03 -10.43 -10.31
C LYS A 90 -6.85 -10.04 -11.21
N ASN A 91 -5.62 -10.19 -10.73
CA ASN A 91 -4.40 -9.78 -11.43
C ASN A 91 -3.78 -10.90 -12.27
N ASN A 92 -4.06 -12.16 -11.92
CA ASN A 92 -3.74 -13.35 -12.70
C ASN A 92 -5.06 -14.12 -12.90
N PRO A 93 -5.92 -13.67 -13.83
CA PRO A 93 -7.01 -14.52 -14.28
C PRO A 93 -6.37 -15.70 -15.03
N ASP A 94 -6.49 -16.89 -14.46
CA ASP A 94 -6.30 -18.15 -15.20
C ASP A 94 -7.22 -18.20 -16.42
#